data_AF-A0A924AD79-F1
#
_entry.id   AF-A0A924AD79-F1
#
_cell.length_a   1.000
_cell.length_b   1.000
_cell.length_c   1.000
_cell.angle_alpha   90.00
_cell.angle_beta   90.00
_cell.angle_gamma   90.00
#
_symmetry.space_group_name_H-M   'P 1'
#
loop_
_entity.id
_entity.type
_entity.pdbx_description
1 polymer ?
#
loop_
_entity_poly.entity_id
_entity_poly.type
_entity_poly.pdbx_seq_one_letter_code
_entity_poly.pdbx_strand_id
1 'polypeptide(L)'
;MKNLLLLLLFFATIGSMFAFYFVPKINEYNDIDFLESSLSKVIAKIPESKDIYFFSESLPAATATKYKTMLILAPRITIEDDFKNIPKDQYILMIQDQNGKNLMLKSSEFLKQTEMLSDENNNFYHITLLKKK
;
A
#
# COMPACT_ATOMS: atom_id res chain seq x y z
N MET A 1 -28.37 38.48 9.43
CA MET A 1 -27.03 37.98 9.77
C MET A 1 -27.05 36.71 10.63
N LYS A 2 -27.88 36.60 11.68
CA LYS A 2 -27.95 35.39 12.54
C LYS A 2 -28.25 34.08 11.77
N ASN A 3 -29.17 34.12 10.81
CA ASN A 3 -29.53 32.92 10.01
C ASN A 3 -28.42 32.49 9.04
N LEU A 4 -27.62 33.43 8.55
CA LEU A 4 -26.48 33.14 7.65
C LEU A 4 -25.36 32.41 8.41
N LEU A 5 -25.12 32.83 9.66
CA LEU A 5 -24.10 32.22 10.52
C LEU A 5 -24.48 30.79 10.93
N LEU A 6 -25.78 30.56 11.19
CA LEU A 6 -26.34 29.23 11.45
C LEU A 6 -26.24 28.29 10.24
N LEU A 7 -26.52 28.79 9.04
CA LEU A 7 -26.37 28.03 7.78
C LEU A 7 -24.92 27.65 7.51
N LEU A 8 -23.98 28.57 7.72
CA LEU A 8 -22.54 28.30 7.58
C LEU A 8 -22.05 27.22 8.55
N LEU A 9 -22.48 27.29 9.82
CA LEU A 9 -22.19 26.28 10.82
C LEU A 9 -22.73 24.90 10.41
N PHE A 10 -23.98 24.85 9.92
CA PHE A 10 -24.61 23.63 9.43
C PHE A 10 -23.82 22.99 8.27
N PHE A 11 -23.45 23.77 7.25
CA PHE A 11 -22.64 23.28 6.14
C PHE A 11 -21.23 22.86 6.56
N ALA A 12 -20.59 23.57 7.50
CA ALA A 12 -19.28 23.19 8.03
C ALA A 12 -19.33 21.86 8.79
N THR A 13 -20.38 21.62 9.59
CA THR A 13 -20.57 20.35 10.31
C THR A 13 -20.90 19.18 9.39
N ILE A 14 -21.72 19.39 8.35
CA ILE A 14 -22.03 18.34 7.38
C ILE A 14 -20.82 18.05 6.51
N GLY A 15 -20.11 19.09 6.05
CA GLY A 15 -18.89 18.95 5.27
C GLY A 15 -17.80 18.19 6.02
N SER A 16 -17.62 18.47 7.32
CA SER A 16 -16.68 17.74 8.16
C SER A 16 -17.12 16.29 8.37
N MET A 17 -18.40 16.01 8.66
CA MET A 17 -18.88 14.62 8.72
C MET A 17 -18.64 13.86 7.41
N PHE A 18 -18.88 14.49 6.25
CA PHE A 18 -18.66 13.86 4.96
C PHE A 18 -17.18 13.55 4.71
N ALA A 19 -16.29 14.49 5.03
CA ALA A 19 -14.83 14.32 4.89
C ALA A 19 -14.26 13.28 5.85
N PHE A 20 -14.74 13.23 7.11
CA PHE A 20 -14.19 12.33 8.12
C PHE A 20 -14.81 10.92 8.10
N TYR A 21 -16.07 10.76 7.67
CA TYR A 21 -16.75 9.46 7.74
C TYR A 21 -16.99 8.79 6.39
N PHE A 22 -17.27 9.55 5.33
CA PHE A 22 -17.64 8.97 4.03
C PHE A 22 -16.46 8.84 3.08
N VAL A 23 -15.59 9.84 3.00
CA VAL A 23 -14.38 9.79 2.13
C VAL A 23 -13.46 8.60 2.47
N PRO A 24 -13.17 8.28 3.75
CA PRO A 24 -12.31 7.14 4.07
C PRO A 24 -12.92 5.81 3.66
N LYS A 25 -14.25 5.66 3.81
CA LYS A 25 -14.95 4.41 3.47
C LYS A 25 -15.09 4.17 1.97
N ILE A 26 -15.22 5.22 1.15
CA ILE A 26 -15.24 5.07 -0.32
C ILE A 26 -13.86 4.64 -0.82
N ASN A 27 -12.79 5.18 -0.24
CA ASN A 27 -11.42 4.78 -0.59
C ASN A 27 -11.11 3.33 -0.19
N GLU A 28 -11.68 2.82 0.91
CA GLU A 28 -11.45 1.44 1.36
C GLU A 28 -11.87 0.38 0.33
N TYR A 29 -12.97 0.60 -0.41
CA TYR A 29 -13.43 -0.31 -1.46
C TYR A 29 -12.56 -0.22 -2.72
N ASN A 30 -12.16 0.98 -3.12
CA ASN A 30 -11.26 1.19 -4.26
C ASN A 30 -9.86 0.56 -4.02
N ASP A 31 -9.41 0.48 -2.77
CA ASP A 31 -8.12 -0.14 -2.42
C ASP A 31 -8.07 -1.65 -2.72
N ILE A 32 -9.19 -2.37 -2.61
CA ILE A 32 -9.23 -3.83 -2.81
C ILE A 32 -9.01 -4.17 -4.28
N ASP A 33 -9.79 -3.54 -5.15
CA ASP A 33 -9.69 -3.70 -6.61
C ASP A 33 -8.32 -3.24 -7.13
N PHE A 34 -7.74 -2.22 -6.50
CA PHE A 34 -6.39 -1.72 -6.81
C PHE A 34 -5.30 -2.73 -6.47
N LEU A 35 -5.34 -3.33 -5.28
CA LEU A 35 -4.34 -4.29 -4.85
C LEU A 35 -4.39 -5.53 -5.75
N GLU A 36 -5.58 -6.03 -6.08
CA GLU A 36 -5.76 -7.19 -6.96
C GLU A 36 -5.18 -6.93 -8.36
N SER A 37 -5.50 -5.78 -8.96
CA SER A 37 -4.96 -5.36 -10.26
C SER A 37 -3.43 -5.23 -10.23
N SER A 38 -2.89 -4.61 -9.18
CA SER A 38 -1.44 -4.43 -9.03
C SER A 38 -0.71 -5.76 -8.84
N LEU A 39 -1.27 -6.67 -8.04
CA LEU A 39 -0.72 -8.01 -7.82
C LEU A 39 -0.73 -8.86 -9.09
N SER A 40 -1.80 -8.80 -9.88
CA SER A 40 -1.90 -9.55 -11.15
C SER A 40 -0.75 -9.17 -12.09
N LYS A 41 -0.41 -7.88 -12.17
CA LYS A 41 0.72 -7.37 -12.98
C LYS A 41 2.06 -7.83 -12.44
N VAL A 42 2.21 -7.91 -11.11
CA VAL A 42 3.44 -8.38 -10.45
C VAL A 42 3.68 -9.87 -10.73
N ILE A 43 2.65 -10.70 -10.54
CA ILE A 43 2.74 -12.15 -10.77
C ILE A 43 3.11 -12.46 -12.22
N ALA A 44 2.59 -11.68 -13.18
CA ALA A 44 2.90 -11.84 -14.60
C ALA A 44 4.34 -11.45 -14.98
N LYS A 45 4.98 -10.52 -14.25
CA LYS A 45 6.34 -10.05 -14.52
C LYS A 45 7.43 -10.91 -13.90
N ILE A 46 7.10 -11.64 -12.84
CA ILE A 46 8.07 -12.42 -12.07
C ILE A 46 8.12 -13.86 -12.61
N PRO A 47 9.31 -14.38 -12.98
CA PRO A 47 9.45 -15.75 -13.48
C PRO A 47 8.75 -16.77 -12.59
N GLU A 48 8.02 -17.72 -13.16
CA GLU A 48 7.19 -18.69 -12.41
C GLU A 48 7.97 -19.48 -11.33
N SER A 49 9.28 -19.67 -11.53
CA SER A 49 10.17 -20.36 -10.60
C SER A 49 10.61 -19.53 -9.37
N LYS A 50 10.16 -18.27 -9.27
CA LYS A 50 10.54 -17.35 -8.20
C LYS A 50 9.34 -17.02 -7.30
N ASP A 51 9.61 -16.98 -6.01
CA ASP A 51 8.68 -16.55 -4.98
C ASP A 51 8.72 -15.02 -4.83
N ILE A 52 7.62 -14.48 -4.33
CA ILE A 52 7.42 -13.06 -4.10
C ILE A 52 7.27 -12.87 -2.60
N TYR A 53 8.15 -12.08 -1.98
CA TYR A 53 8.12 -11.84 -0.55
C TYR A 53 7.39 -10.53 -0.28
N PHE A 54 6.29 -10.57 0.46
CA PHE A 54 5.64 -9.37 0.94
C PHE A 54 6.36 -8.86 2.19
N PHE A 55 6.82 -7.61 2.14
CA PHE A 55 7.48 -6.93 3.25
C PHE A 55 6.89 -5.54 3.43
N SER A 56 6.62 -5.15 4.67
CA SER A 56 6.17 -3.79 4.98
C SER A 56 6.84 -3.28 6.24
N GLU A 57 7.56 -2.18 6.13
CA GLU A 57 8.13 -1.47 7.27
C GLU A 57 7.30 -0.21 7.53
N SER A 58 6.99 0.09 8.80
CA SER A 58 6.37 1.36 9.22
C SER A 58 4.92 1.61 8.76
N LEU A 59 4.16 0.57 8.40
CA LEU A 59 2.71 0.72 8.19
C LEU A 59 1.94 0.76 9.51
N PRO A 60 0.86 1.55 9.63
CA PRO A 60 -0.08 1.45 10.74
C PRO A 60 -0.60 0.01 10.89
N ALA A 61 -0.77 -0.47 12.13
CA ALA A 61 -1.10 -1.87 12.41
C ALA A 61 -2.35 -2.38 11.66
N ALA A 62 -3.39 -1.54 11.56
CA ALA A 62 -4.61 -1.87 10.81
C ALA A 62 -4.33 -2.05 9.30
N THR A 63 -3.53 -1.16 8.71
CA THR A 63 -3.13 -1.22 7.30
C THR A 63 -2.26 -2.46 7.02
N ALA A 64 -1.28 -2.74 7.87
CA ALA A 64 -0.44 -3.93 7.76
C ALA A 64 -1.28 -5.21 7.82
N THR A 65 -2.24 -5.26 8.75
CA THR A 65 -3.15 -6.41 8.89
C THR A 65 -4.03 -6.57 7.65
N LYS A 66 -4.58 -5.47 7.09
CA LYS A 66 -5.37 -5.47 5.85
C LYS A 66 -4.59 -6.13 4.71
N TYR A 67 -3.38 -5.65 4.40
CA TYR A 67 -2.59 -6.19 3.29
C TYR A 67 -2.12 -7.63 3.53
N LYS A 68 -1.65 -7.96 4.73
CA LYS A 68 -1.28 -9.35 5.07
C LYS A 68 -2.46 -10.30 4.87
N THR A 69 -3.65 -9.93 5.32
CA THR A 69 -4.85 -10.76 5.18
C THR A 69 -5.25 -10.94 3.72
N MET A 70 -5.11 -9.90 2.88
CA MET A 70 -5.39 -9.99 1.45
C MET A 70 -4.38 -10.87 0.70
N LEU A 71 -3.13 -10.89 1.16
CA LEU A 71 -2.03 -11.58 0.48
C LEU A 71 -1.79 -13.01 0.97
N ILE A 72 -2.37 -13.40 2.12
CA ILE A 72 -2.10 -14.71 2.74
C ILE A 72 -2.50 -15.90 1.85
N LEU A 73 -3.48 -15.70 0.96
CA LEU A 73 -3.96 -16.71 0.02
C LEU A 73 -3.46 -16.46 -1.41
N ALA A 74 -2.69 -15.40 -1.64
CA ALA A 74 -2.20 -15.08 -2.98
C ALA A 74 -1.12 -16.10 -3.39
N PRO A 75 -1.24 -16.72 -4.58
CA PRO A 75 -0.29 -17.73 -5.01
C PRO A 75 1.11 -17.12 -5.15
N ARG A 76 2.13 -17.87 -4.71
CA ARG A 76 3.55 -17.51 -4.79
C ARG A 76 3.96 -16.31 -3.92
N ILE A 77 3.07 -15.82 -3.05
CA ILE A 77 3.38 -14.74 -2.09
C ILE A 77 3.69 -15.34 -0.72
N THR A 78 4.87 -15.03 -0.20
CA THR A 78 5.29 -15.37 1.16
C THR A 78 5.32 -14.09 1.99
N ILE A 79 4.60 -14.07 3.11
CA ILE A 79 4.56 -12.91 4.01
C ILE A 79 5.74 -13.03 4.98
N GLU A 80 6.61 -12.02 5.01
CA GLU A 80 7.79 -12.05 5.85
C GLU A 80 7.96 -10.77 6.67
N ASP A 81 8.12 -10.93 7.98
CA ASP A 81 8.14 -9.81 8.94
C ASP A 81 9.54 -9.21 9.10
N ASP A 82 10.60 -9.98 8.87
CA ASP A 82 11.99 -9.52 8.92
C ASP A 82 12.62 -9.60 7.52
N PHE A 83 13.11 -8.45 7.04
CA PHE A 83 13.84 -8.35 5.77
C PHE A 83 15.01 -9.33 5.67
N LYS A 84 15.66 -9.68 6.79
CA LYS A 84 16.79 -10.61 6.82
C LYS A 84 16.43 -12.02 6.38
N ASN A 85 15.18 -12.44 6.59
CA ASN A 85 14.72 -13.78 6.24
C ASN A 85 14.48 -13.94 4.73
N ILE A 86 14.35 -12.83 4.01
CA ILE A 86 14.14 -12.86 2.56
C ILE A 86 15.44 -13.33 1.87
N PRO A 87 15.41 -14.39 1.05
CA PRO A 87 16.61 -14.87 0.36
C PRO A 87 17.14 -13.87 -0.69
N LYS A 88 18.43 -13.95 -1.02
CA LYS A 88 19.02 -13.18 -2.11
C LYS A 88 18.44 -13.60 -3.47
N ASP A 89 18.46 -12.71 -4.45
CA ASP A 89 17.94 -12.93 -5.81
C ASP A 89 16.42 -13.27 -5.84
N GLN A 90 15.69 -12.84 -4.79
CA GLN A 90 14.23 -12.92 -4.71
C GLN A 90 13.59 -11.55 -4.90
N TYR A 91 12.31 -11.58 -5.25
CA TYR A 91 11.48 -10.40 -5.47
C TYR A 91 10.74 -10.02 -4.19
N ILE A 92 10.66 -8.74 -3.91
CA ILE A 92 10.05 -8.17 -2.72
C ILE A 92 8.94 -7.23 -3.15
N LEU A 93 7.72 -7.53 -2.76
CA LEU A 93 6.58 -6.64 -2.86
C LEU A 93 6.53 -5.79 -1.60
N MET A 94 6.79 -4.51 -1.75
CA MET A 94 6.86 -3.58 -0.63
C MET A 94 5.77 -2.52 -0.74
N ILE A 95 5.07 -2.28 0.37
CA ILE A 95 4.10 -1.19 0.48
C ILE A 95 4.71 -0.10 1.36
N GLN A 96 4.68 1.13 0.85
CA GLN A 96 5.21 2.29 1.53
C GLN A 96 4.13 3.38 1.59
N ASP A 97 4.13 4.15 2.68
CA ASP A 97 3.36 5.39 2.80
C ASP A 97 4.02 6.47 1.93
N GLN A 98 3.24 7.15 1.09
CA GLN A 98 3.73 8.23 0.21
C GLN A 98 4.24 9.44 1.00
N ASN A 99 3.69 9.69 2.19
CA ASN A 99 4.06 10.80 3.08
C ASN A 99 5.09 10.38 4.13
N GLY A 100 5.36 9.08 4.25
CA GLY A 100 6.34 8.54 5.17
C GLY A 100 7.76 8.87 4.73
N LYS A 101 8.58 9.40 5.65
CA LYS A 101 10.04 9.40 5.44
C LYS A 101 10.47 7.94 5.28
N ASN A 102 10.83 7.56 4.05
CA ASN A 102 11.44 6.28 3.68
C ASN A 102 12.26 5.71 4.84
N LEU A 103 11.69 4.74 5.56
CA LEU A 103 12.40 4.06 6.63
C LEU A 103 13.22 2.91 6.02
N MET A 104 14.53 3.07 6.21
CA MET A 104 15.57 2.05 6.42
C MET A 104 16.01 1.07 5.35
N LEU A 105 15.43 0.97 4.16
CA LEU A 105 16.06 0.09 3.16
C LEU A 105 17.13 0.83 2.36
N LYS A 106 18.41 0.44 2.55
CA LYS A 106 19.53 1.08 1.85
C LYS A 106 19.53 0.63 0.40
N SER A 107 19.73 1.56 -0.53
CA SER A 107 19.84 1.25 -1.97
C SER A 107 20.90 0.19 -2.30
N SER A 108 21.86 -0.06 -1.40
CA SER A 108 22.87 -1.12 -1.49
C SER A 108 22.31 -2.56 -1.36
N GLU A 109 21.11 -2.73 -0.80
CA GLU A 109 20.49 -4.03 -0.52
C GLU A 109 19.66 -4.56 -1.69
N PHE A 110 19.46 -3.74 -2.73
CA PHE A 110 18.67 -4.09 -3.91
C PHE A 110 19.46 -4.00 -5.21
N LEU A 111 19.05 -4.83 -6.16
CA LEU A 111 19.32 -4.60 -7.57
C LEU A 111 18.39 -3.45 -8.00
N LYS A 112 18.92 -2.43 -8.67
CA LYS A 112 18.28 -1.16 -9.09
C LYS A 112 16.92 -1.26 -9.82
N GLN A 113 16.38 -2.45 -10.05
CA GLN A 113 15.05 -2.66 -10.61
C GLN A 113 14.00 -2.35 -9.54
N THR A 114 13.65 -1.07 -9.47
CA THR A 114 12.49 -0.55 -8.76
C THR A 114 11.41 -0.34 -9.80
N GLU A 115 10.37 -1.16 -9.79
CA GLU A 115 9.16 -0.83 -10.53
C GLU A 115 8.12 -0.29 -9.56
N MET A 116 7.77 0.98 -9.74
CA MET A 116 6.67 1.61 -9.01
C MET A 116 5.38 1.12 -9.64
N LEU A 117 4.56 0.40 -8.85
CA LEU A 117 3.29 -0.15 -9.31
C LEU A 117 2.13 0.82 -9.05
N SER A 118 2.42 2.11 -8.81
CA SER A 118 1.45 3.14 -8.45
C SER A 118 0.44 3.37 -9.57
N ASP A 119 -0.84 3.46 -9.20
CA ASP A 119 -1.88 4.11 -9.98
C ASP A 119 -1.95 5.60 -9.62
N GLU A 120 -2.38 6.42 -10.58
CA GLU A 120 -2.42 7.89 -10.51
C GLU A 120 -3.44 8.41 -9.47
N ASN A 121 -4.26 7.52 -8.86
CA ASN A 121 -5.38 7.86 -7.98
C ASN A 121 -5.19 7.47 -6.49
N ASN A 122 -4.15 6.71 -6.12
CA ASN A 122 -3.89 6.36 -4.72
C ASN A 122 -2.91 7.38 -4.12
N ASN A 123 -3.39 8.24 -3.22
CA ASN A 123 -2.60 9.33 -2.61
C ASN A 123 -1.95 8.96 -1.26
N PHE A 124 -2.12 7.72 -0.80
CA PHE A 124 -1.72 7.32 0.55
C PHE A 124 -0.58 6.30 0.54
N TYR A 125 -0.64 5.31 -0.35
CA TYR A 125 0.34 4.24 -0.38
C TYR A 125 0.84 3.99 -1.80
N HIS A 126 2.11 3.63 -1.94
CA HIS A 126 2.66 3.11 -3.18
C HIS A 126 3.21 1.71 -2.97
N ILE A 127 2.91 0.83 -3.93
CA ILE A 127 3.42 -0.53 -3.97
C ILE A 127 4.61 -0.55 -4.91
N THR A 128 5.71 -1.13 -4.46
CA THR A 128 6.96 -1.20 -5.21
C THR A 128 7.40 -2.64 -5.31
N LEU A 129 7.83 -3.05 -6.50
CA LEU A 129 8.54 -4.29 -6.68
C LEU A 129 10.05 -4.04 -6.66
N LEU A 130 10.74 -4.73 -5.76
CA LEU A 130 12.19 -4.68 -5.60
C LEU A 130 12.80 -6.07 -5.81
N LYS A 131 14.07 -6.13 -6.19
CA LYS A 131 14.82 -7.39 -6.25
C LYS A 131 16.00 -7.36 -5.28
N LYS A 132 16.06 -8.32 -4.35
CA LYS A 132 17.11 -8.39 -3.33
C LYS A 132 18.45 -8.83 -3.94
N LYS A 133 19.53 -8.15 -3.53
CA LYS A 133 20.90 -8.43 -3.97
C LYS A 133 21.57 -9.57 -3.19
#